data_AF-A0AAE1ET15-F1
#
_entry.id   AF-A0AAE1ET15-F1
#
_cell.length_a   1.000
_cell.length_b   1.000
_cell.length_c   1.000
_cell.angle_alpha   90.00
_cell.angle_beta   90.00
_cell.angle_gamma   90.00
#
_symmetry.space_group_name_H-M   'P 1'
#
loop_
_entity.id
_entity.type
_entity.pdbx_description
1 polymer ?
#
loop_
_entity_poly.entity_id
_entity_poly.type
_entity_poly.pdbx_seq_one_letter_code
_entity_poly.pdbx_strand_id
1 'polypeptide(L)'
;METDGGGWTVFLSRQDTSPWPQVDFNRTWQEYKEGFGSPYDEYYLGNEMLHVMTKSRAYTLRLNTQQISGGISFATYETIRVGDEDSRYQMTLSGTQHGISSMTNCFRYLTGRYFTTLDYNSDSGNCVAKKGGGWWWYSNCNYFNPTAAGFNQSMELLCYTLKVQVTRLQMMLRPQICDSAFKTIHLMDMDCGCQVAH
;
A
#
# COMPACT_ATOMS: atom_id res chain seq x y z
N MET A 1 -10.66 -10.51 -10.29
CA MET A 1 -10.62 -9.34 -9.37
C MET A 1 -11.65 -8.33 -9.85
N GLU A 2 -12.77 -8.18 -9.14
CA GLU A 2 -13.91 -7.34 -9.53
C GLU A 2 -14.06 -6.07 -8.66
N THR A 3 -13.15 -5.83 -7.71
CA THR A 3 -13.21 -4.66 -6.84
C THR A 3 -13.28 -3.38 -7.66
N ASP A 4 -14.37 -2.61 -7.50
CA ASP A 4 -14.53 -1.29 -8.10
C ASP A 4 -14.27 -1.28 -9.62
N GLY A 5 -14.84 -2.23 -10.35
CA GLY A 5 -14.67 -2.34 -11.80
C GLY A 5 -13.35 -3.00 -12.24
N GLY A 6 -12.52 -3.47 -11.31
CA GLY A 6 -11.30 -4.21 -11.62
C GLY A 6 -10.13 -3.32 -12.08
N GLY A 7 -9.15 -3.93 -12.74
CA GLY A 7 -7.92 -3.25 -13.20
C GLY A 7 -6.91 -2.93 -12.10
N TRP A 8 -7.07 -3.53 -10.92
CA TRP A 8 -6.18 -3.35 -9.79
C TRP A 8 -5.04 -4.36 -9.81
N THR A 9 -3.82 -3.85 -9.65
CA THR A 9 -2.61 -4.65 -9.39
C THR A 9 -2.34 -4.64 -7.90
N VAL A 10 -2.51 -5.77 -7.23
CA VAL A 10 -2.18 -5.92 -5.81
C VAL A 10 -0.66 -5.94 -5.67
N PHE A 11 -0.11 -5.19 -4.71
CA PHE A 11 1.33 -5.17 -4.45
C PHE A 11 1.72 -5.55 -3.02
N LEU A 12 0.76 -5.51 -2.09
CA LEU A 12 0.91 -6.05 -0.75
C LEU A 12 -0.37 -6.82 -0.44
N SER A 13 -0.23 -8.09 -0.12
CA SER A 13 -1.32 -8.95 0.36
C SER A 13 -0.91 -9.54 1.71
N ARG A 14 -1.75 -9.34 2.71
CA ARG A 14 -1.63 -9.93 4.05
C ARG A 14 -2.96 -10.57 4.41
N GLN A 15 -2.94 -11.81 4.89
CA GLN A 15 -4.17 -12.51 5.27
C GLN A 15 -3.88 -13.62 6.28
N ASP A 16 -4.87 -13.93 7.12
CA ASP A 16 -4.81 -15.15 7.91
C ASP A 16 -4.97 -16.37 6.99
N THR A 17 -3.89 -17.13 6.81
CA THR A 17 -3.87 -18.36 6.01
C THR A 17 -3.93 -19.63 6.87
N SER A 18 -4.27 -19.53 8.16
CA SER A 18 -4.34 -20.69 9.07
C SER A 18 -5.06 -21.88 8.40
N PRO A 19 -4.43 -23.06 8.28
CA PRO A 19 -3.29 -23.53 9.07
C PRO A 19 -1.89 -23.28 8.48
N TRP A 20 -1.74 -22.61 7.34
CA TRP A 20 -0.44 -22.43 6.68
C TRP A 20 0.41 -21.33 7.32
N PRO A 21 1.75 -21.51 7.40
CA PRO A 21 2.64 -20.49 7.91
C PRO A 21 2.60 -19.25 7.02
N GLN A 22 2.57 -18.09 7.69
CA GLN A 22 2.58 -16.79 7.03
C GLN A 22 3.93 -16.49 6.41
N VAL A 23 3.90 -15.60 5.42
CA VAL A 23 5.13 -15.08 4.83
C VAL A 23 5.81 -14.17 5.84
N ASP A 24 7.10 -14.39 6.07
CA ASP A 24 7.90 -13.49 6.89
C ASP A 24 8.16 -12.17 6.13
N PHE A 25 7.80 -11.05 6.74
CA PHE A 25 8.05 -9.69 6.23
C PHE A 25 9.29 -9.04 6.85
N ASN A 26 10.00 -9.69 7.78
CA ASN A 26 11.32 -9.24 8.25
C ASN A 26 12.40 -9.55 7.21
N ARG A 27 12.31 -8.84 6.08
CA ARG A 27 13.13 -9.05 4.89
C ARG A 27 14.17 -7.95 4.73
N THR A 28 15.22 -8.31 4.00
CA THR A 28 16.34 -7.42 3.64
C THR A 28 15.92 -6.37 2.62
N TRP A 29 16.75 -5.34 2.43
CA TRP A 29 16.57 -4.33 1.39
C TRP A 29 16.44 -4.96 0.00
N GLN A 30 17.31 -5.92 -0.30
CA GLN A 30 17.32 -6.61 -1.59
C GLN A 30 16.03 -7.41 -1.82
N GLU A 31 15.54 -8.13 -0.81
CA GLU A 31 14.27 -8.86 -0.92
C GLU A 31 13.08 -7.90 -1.09
N TYR A 32 13.06 -6.76 -0.40
CA TYR A 32 12.02 -5.75 -0.59
C TYR A 32 12.10 -5.05 -1.94
N LYS A 33 13.29 -4.94 -2.52
CA LYS A 33 13.50 -4.44 -3.89
C LYS A 33 12.91 -5.38 -4.92
N GLU A 34 13.23 -6.67 -4.83
CA GLU A 34 12.83 -7.71 -5.78
C GLU A 34 11.38 -8.19 -5.59
N GLY A 35 10.88 -8.15 -4.36
CA GLY A 35 9.61 -8.75 -3.97
C GLY A 35 9.79 -10.17 -3.42
N PHE A 36 8.78 -10.64 -2.70
CA PHE A 36 8.80 -11.94 -2.04
C PHE A 36 7.38 -12.44 -1.74
N GLY A 37 7.25 -13.73 -1.44
CA GLY A 37 5.98 -14.39 -1.17
C GLY A 37 5.30 -14.92 -2.43
N SER A 38 3.99 -15.19 -2.33
CA SER A 38 3.19 -15.81 -3.39
C SER A 38 1.94 -14.97 -3.68
N PRO A 39 1.65 -14.63 -4.95
CA PRO A 39 0.41 -13.97 -5.34
C PRO A 39 -0.87 -14.72 -4.95
N TYR A 40 -0.76 -16.02 -4.68
CA TYR A 40 -1.87 -16.85 -4.23
C TYR A 40 -2.15 -16.72 -2.73
N ASP A 41 -1.22 -16.14 -1.96
CA ASP A 41 -1.28 -16.03 -0.50
C ASP A 41 -0.93 -14.60 -0.04
N GLU A 42 0.15 -14.48 0.74
CA GLU A 42 0.77 -13.22 1.13
C GLU A 42 1.98 -12.94 0.26
N TYR A 43 2.15 -11.68 -0.14
CA TYR A 43 3.31 -11.26 -0.92
C TYR A 43 3.53 -9.77 -0.87
N TYR A 44 4.75 -9.38 -1.25
CA TYR A 44 5.15 -8.04 -1.59
C TYR A 44 5.69 -8.03 -3.02
N LEU A 45 5.18 -7.15 -3.88
CA LEU A 45 5.52 -7.12 -5.30
C LEU A 45 6.96 -6.66 -5.58
N GLY A 46 7.55 -5.87 -4.69
CA GLY A 46 8.89 -5.32 -4.86
C GLY A 46 8.89 -3.82 -5.15
N ASN A 47 9.80 -3.10 -4.50
CA ASN A 47 9.91 -1.65 -4.61
C ASN A 47 10.32 -1.19 -6.02
N GLU A 48 11.16 -1.97 -6.71
CA GLU A 48 11.59 -1.62 -8.07
C GLU A 48 10.39 -1.66 -9.05
N MET A 49 9.52 -2.66 -8.91
CA MET A 49 8.31 -2.75 -9.71
C MET A 49 7.34 -1.60 -9.39
N LEU A 50 7.19 -1.23 -8.12
CA LEU A 50 6.39 -0.06 -7.71
C LEU A 50 6.94 1.24 -8.31
N HIS A 51 8.26 1.43 -8.29
CA HIS A 51 8.92 2.57 -8.92
C HIS A 51 8.61 2.62 -10.41
N VAL A 52 8.90 1.54 -11.15
CA VAL A 52 8.71 1.48 -12.60
C VAL A 52 7.25 1.76 -13.00
N MET A 53 6.29 1.15 -12.30
CA MET A 53 4.87 1.41 -12.56
C MET A 53 4.51 2.87 -12.34
N THR A 54 4.81 3.42 -11.16
CA THR A 54 4.36 4.76 -10.74
C THR A 54 5.17 5.91 -11.35
N LYS A 55 6.34 5.62 -11.92
CA LYS A 55 7.12 6.56 -12.74
C LYS A 55 6.49 6.77 -14.11
N SER A 56 6.00 5.69 -14.73
CA SER A 56 5.52 5.71 -16.12
C SER A 56 4.22 6.51 -16.32
N ARG A 57 3.36 6.52 -15.31
CA ARG A 57 2.04 7.17 -15.34
C ARG A 57 1.50 7.36 -13.93
N ALA A 58 0.47 8.17 -13.77
CA ALA A 58 -0.23 8.31 -12.50
C ALA A 58 -1.00 7.03 -12.16
N TYR A 59 -0.91 6.60 -10.90
CA TYR A 59 -1.65 5.46 -10.36
C TYR A 59 -2.40 5.89 -9.11
N THR A 60 -3.61 5.38 -8.97
CA THR A 60 -4.39 5.45 -7.72
C THR A 60 -3.98 4.32 -6.82
N LEU A 61 -3.72 4.65 -5.55
CA LEU A 61 -3.50 3.68 -4.48
C LEU A 61 -4.83 3.38 -3.81
N ARG A 62 -5.08 2.09 -3.53
CA ARG A 62 -6.20 1.64 -2.72
C ARG A 62 -5.74 0.68 -1.64
N LEU A 63 -6.25 0.88 -0.43
CA LEU A 63 -6.20 -0.07 0.66
C LEU A 63 -7.59 -0.70 0.81
N ASN A 64 -7.63 -2.03 0.81
CA ASN A 64 -8.80 -2.79 1.27
C ASN A 64 -8.44 -3.50 2.56
N THR A 65 -9.34 -3.47 3.54
CA THR A 65 -9.21 -4.18 4.81
C THR A 65 -10.49 -4.93 5.14
N GLN A 66 -10.35 -6.14 5.67
CA GLN A 66 -11.42 -6.91 6.28
C GLN A 66 -11.15 -7.01 7.78
N GLN A 67 -12.07 -6.50 8.58
CA GLN A 67 -11.99 -6.55 10.05
C GLN A 67 -12.40 -7.94 10.57
N ILE A 68 -11.99 -8.27 11.80
CA ILE A 68 -12.43 -9.50 12.50
C ILE A 68 -13.96 -9.58 12.59
N SER A 69 -14.63 -8.45 12.79
CA SER A 69 -16.10 -8.35 12.83
C SER A 69 -16.79 -8.64 11.49
N GLY A 70 -16.03 -8.89 10.42
CA GLY A 70 -16.52 -9.08 9.06
C GLY A 70 -16.70 -7.77 8.27
N GLY A 71 -16.53 -6.62 8.92
CA GLY A 71 -16.64 -5.32 8.26
C GLY A 71 -15.56 -5.12 7.20
N ILE A 72 -15.97 -4.73 5.99
CA ILE A 72 -15.06 -4.37 4.89
C ILE A 72 -14.91 -2.86 4.86
N SER A 73 -13.68 -2.38 4.72
CA SER A 73 -13.40 -0.95 4.58
C SER A 73 -12.37 -0.73 3.48
N PHE A 74 -12.40 0.45 2.88
CA PHE A 74 -11.39 0.85 1.92
C PHE A 74 -11.00 2.32 2.09
N ALA A 75 -9.79 2.62 1.64
CA ALA A 75 -9.26 3.97 1.49
C ALA A 75 -8.55 4.08 0.14
N THR A 76 -8.65 5.23 -0.51
CA THR A 76 -8.01 5.51 -1.79
C THR A 76 -7.28 6.84 -1.72
N TYR A 77 -6.16 6.90 -2.44
CA TYR A 77 -5.38 8.10 -2.68
C TYR A 77 -5.26 8.26 -4.18
N GLU A 78 -5.68 9.42 -4.67
CA GLU A 78 -5.76 9.72 -6.09
C GLU A 78 -4.46 9.40 -6.84
N THR A 79 -3.32 9.88 -6.33
CA THR A 79 -2.01 9.66 -6.94
C THR A 79 -0.98 9.14 -5.93
N ILE A 80 -0.30 8.06 -6.29
CA ILE A 80 0.93 7.56 -5.65
C ILE A 80 2.13 7.68 -6.59
N ARG A 81 3.29 8.03 -6.03
CA ARG A 81 4.61 7.84 -6.65
C ARG A 81 5.57 7.20 -5.68
N VAL A 82 6.41 6.31 -6.21
CA VAL A 82 7.53 5.69 -5.50
C VAL A 82 8.81 6.09 -6.22
N GLY A 83 9.74 6.70 -5.49
CA GLY A 83 11.06 7.08 -5.98
C GLY A 83 11.89 5.88 -6.43
N ASP A 84 13.03 6.13 -7.05
CA ASP A 84 14.03 5.11 -7.37
C ASP A 84 14.82 4.67 -6.12
N GLU A 85 15.75 3.73 -6.31
CA GLU A 85 16.60 3.24 -5.23
C GLU A 85 17.50 4.32 -4.62
N ASP A 86 18.03 5.26 -5.43
CA ASP A 86 18.88 6.36 -4.97
C ASP A 86 18.13 7.32 -4.03
N SER A 87 16.84 7.52 -4.30
CA SER A 87 15.91 8.22 -3.41
C SER A 87 15.28 7.32 -2.33
N ARG A 88 15.81 6.10 -2.15
CA ARG A 88 15.36 5.11 -1.14
C ARG A 88 13.88 4.79 -1.26
N TYR A 89 13.39 4.68 -2.49
CA TYR A 89 12.00 4.42 -2.83
C TYR A 89 11.02 5.35 -2.10
N GLN A 90 11.36 6.64 -1.97
CA GLN A 90 10.54 7.61 -1.23
C GLN A 90 9.09 7.61 -1.75
N MET A 91 8.11 7.46 -0.85
CA MET A 91 6.70 7.46 -1.22
C MET A 91 6.16 8.89 -1.23
N THR A 92 5.42 9.24 -2.27
CA THR A 92 4.63 10.48 -2.35
C THR A 92 3.18 10.14 -2.62
N LEU A 93 2.28 10.65 -1.78
CA LEU A 93 0.83 10.58 -1.97
C LEU A 93 0.28 11.99 -2.18
N SER A 94 -0.62 12.16 -3.14
CA SER A 94 -1.23 13.45 -3.47
C SER A 94 -2.63 13.30 -4.05
N GLY A 95 -3.35 14.43 -4.12
CA GLY A 95 -4.73 14.50 -4.61
C GLY A 95 -5.77 14.13 -3.56
N THR A 96 -6.99 13.86 -4.04
CA THR A 96 -8.16 13.63 -3.19
C THR A 96 -8.11 12.25 -2.55
N GLN A 97 -8.53 12.21 -1.29
CA GLN A 97 -8.63 11.01 -0.48
C GLN A 97 -10.11 10.61 -0.39
N HIS A 98 -10.44 9.35 -0.70
CA HIS A 98 -11.78 8.81 -0.53
C HIS A 98 -11.77 7.49 0.24
N GLY A 99 -12.86 7.17 0.93
CA GLY A 99 -12.99 5.87 1.58
C GLY A 99 -13.97 5.85 2.76
N ILE A 100 -14.30 4.65 3.20
CA ILE A 100 -15.15 4.37 4.39
C ILE A 100 -14.27 3.82 5.53
N SER A 101 -12.94 3.87 5.39
CA SER A 101 -12.03 3.41 6.43
C SER A 101 -11.79 4.50 7.47
N SER A 102 -11.88 4.14 8.75
CA SER A 102 -11.36 4.98 9.84
C SER A 102 -9.85 5.24 9.69
N MET A 103 -9.17 4.44 8.86
CA MET A 103 -7.73 4.56 8.57
C MET A 103 -7.39 5.49 7.40
N THR A 104 -8.38 6.15 6.80
CA THR A 104 -8.13 6.92 5.58
C THR A 104 -7.10 8.04 5.81
N ASN A 105 -7.07 8.66 7.00
CA ASN A 105 -6.10 9.72 7.35
C ASN A 105 -4.67 9.23 7.69
N CYS A 106 -4.42 7.92 7.66
CA CYS A 106 -3.15 7.36 8.16
C CYS A 106 -2.05 7.36 7.11
N PHE A 107 -2.40 7.34 5.83
CA PHE A 107 -1.38 7.21 4.80
C PHE A 107 -0.70 8.54 4.51
N ARG A 108 -1.33 9.68 4.82
CA ARG A 108 -0.67 11.00 4.74
C ARG A 108 0.66 11.04 5.50
N TYR A 109 0.85 10.19 6.51
CA TYR A 109 2.09 10.11 7.27
C TYR A 109 3.22 9.33 6.57
N LEU A 110 2.87 8.55 5.54
CA LEU A 110 3.82 7.82 4.68
C LEU A 110 4.45 8.75 3.63
N THR A 111 3.78 9.86 3.27
CA THR A 111 4.27 10.78 2.24
C THR A 111 5.59 11.44 2.65
N GLY A 112 6.55 11.51 1.73
CA GLY A 112 7.89 12.05 1.94
C GLY A 112 8.83 11.15 2.77
N ARG A 113 8.40 9.96 3.18
CA ARG A 113 9.24 9.04 3.94
C ARG A 113 10.07 8.16 3.03
N TYR A 114 11.29 7.84 3.46
CA TYR A 114 12.13 6.85 2.83
C TYR A 114 11.68 5.44 3.23
N PHE A 115 11.79 4.50 2.31
CA PHE A 115 11.62 3.10 2.64
C PHE A 115 12.77 2.66 3.55
N THR A 116 12.50 1.77 4.49
CA THR A 116 13.47 1.35 5.49
C THR A 116 13.32 -0.13 5.75
N THR A 117 14.43 -0.86 5.83
CA THR A 117 14.51 -2.28 6.23
C THR A 117 15.47 -2.45 7.41
N LEU A 118 15.62 -3.67 7.91
CA LEU A 118 16.47 -3.95 9.07
C LEU A 118 17.95 -3.68 8.78
N ASP A 119 18.37 -4.05 7.56
CA ASP A 119 19.73 -3.94 7.03
C ASP A 119 20.01 -2.60 6.31
N TYR A 120 18.97 -1.81 6.04
CA TYR A 120 19.09 -0.48 5.45
C TYR A 120 18.18 0.51 6.18
N ASN A 121 18.68 0.99 7.33
CA ASN A 121 17.92 1.88 8.20
C ASN A 121 18.06 3.36 7.79
N SER A 122 16.95 4.01 7.42
CA SER A 122 16.88 5.45 7.13
C SER A 122 15.86 6.19 8.02
N ASP A 123 15.31 5.51 9.03
CA ASP A 123 14.31 6.04 9.95
C ASP A 123 14.93 6.41 11.32
N SER A 124 14.70 7.64 11.77
CA SER A 124 15.27 8.13 13.04
C SER A 124 14.71 7.43 14.28
N GLY A 125 13.59 6.72 14.16
CA GLY A 125 12.89 6.06 15.26
C GLY A 125 13.36 4.63 15.52
N ASN A 126 14.16 4.07 14.61
CA ASN A 126 14.52 2.66 14.53
C ASN A 126 13.29 1.75 14.58
N CYS A 127 12.27 2.09 13.77
CA CYS A 127 10.96 1.48 13.81
C CYS A 127 10.99 0.04 13.31
N VAL A 128 11.79 -0.26 12.29
CA VAL A 128 11.95 -1.63 11.78
C VAL A 128 12.44 -2.57 12.88
N ALA A 129 13.42 -2.17 13.69
CA ALA A 129 13.91 -3.00 14.79
C ALA A 129 12.86 -3.21 15.90
N LYS A 130 11.95 -2.25 16.11
CA LYS A 130 10.92 -2.30 17.17
C LYS A 130 9.66 -3.07 16.76
N LYS A 131 9.31 -3.06 15.48
CA LYS A 131 8.01 -3.52 14.98
C LYS A 131 8.11 -4.61 13.91
N GLY A 132 9.29 -4.78 13.31
CA GLY A 132 9.49 -5.64 12.16
C GLY A 132 8.84 -5.09 10.89
N GLY A 133 9.23 -5.68 9.76
CA GLY A 133 8.77 -5.28 8.44
C GLY A 133 9.51 -4.06 7.87
N GLY A 134 9.87 -4.15 6.60
CA GLY A 134 10.31 -3.00 5.83
C GLY A 134 9.12 -2.12 5.43
N TRP A 135 9.20 -0.81 5.74
CA TRP A 135 8.09 0.12 5.48
C TRP A 135 8.53 1.59 5.36
N TRP A 136 7.60 2.44 4.90
CA TRP A 136 7.70 3.90 4.94
C TRP A 136 7.34 4.42 6.34
N TRP A 137 8.31 4.34 7.25
CA TRP A 137 8.08 4.63 8.66
C TRP A 137 7.91 6.12 8.96
N TYR A 138 6.93 6.42 9.82
CA TYR A 138 6.87 7.69 10.52
C TYR A 138 7.74 7.63 11.77
N SER A 139 8.40 8.74 12.12
CA SER A 139 9.49 8.81 13.10
C SER A 139 9.19 8.31 14.52
N ASN A 140 7.92 8.16 14.90
CA ASN A 140 7.51 7.65 16.22
C ASN A 140 7.03 6.17 16.21
N CYS A 141 7.08 5.49 15.06
CA CYS A 141 6.73 4.07 14.89
C CYS A 141 5.28 3.66 15.22
N ASN A 142 4.40 4.62 15.53
CA ASN A 142 3.03 4.36 16.03
C ASN A 142 1.94 4.53 14.95
N TYR A 143 2.33 4.46 13.69
CA TYR A 143 1.43 4.60 12.55
C TYR A 143 1.31 3.31 11.77
N PHE A 144 0.65 3.40 10.63
CA PHE A 144 0.29 2.30 9.76
C PHE A 144 1.51 1.47 9.33
N ASN A 145 1.64 0.27 9.89
CA ASN A 145 2.62 -0.74 9.46
C ASN A 145 1.90 -2.04 9.06
N PRO A 146 1.58 -2.23 7.77
CA PRO A 146 0.99 -3.45 7.26
C PRO A 146 2.03 -4.57 7.04
N THR A 147 3.30 -4.33 7.31
CA THR A 147 4.41 -5.29 7.17
C THR A 147 4.93 -5.82 8.49
N ALA A 148 4.28 -5.49 9.62
CA ALA A 148 4.70 -5.93 10.95
C ALA A 148 4.91 -7.44 11.04
N ALA A 149 5.88 -7.84 11.86
CA ALA A 149 6.19 -9.23 12.15
C ALA A 149 5.10 -9.86 13.03
N GLY A 150 4.69 -11.07 12.68
CA GLY A 150 3.73 -11.87 13.45
C GLY A 150 2.27 -11.55 13.15
N PHE A 151 1.51 -12.59 12.80
CA PHE A 151 0.09 -12.48 12.51
C PHE A 151 -0.59 -13.68 13.18
N ASN A 152 -0.90 -13.56 14.48
CA ASN A 152 -1.65 -14.60 15.17
C ASN A 152 -3.13 -14.24 15.11
N GLN A 153 -3.86 -14.80 14.14
CA GLN A 153 -5.30 -14.61 13.86
C GLN A 153 -5.71 -13.21 13.35
N SER A 154 -4.94 -12.16 13.64
CA SER A 154 -5.21 -10.81 13.12
C SER A 154 -3.96 -9.92 13.11
N MET A 155 -4.01 -8.87 12.30
CA MET A 155 -3.04 -7.77 12.29
C MET A 155 -3.66 -6.53 12.93
N GLU A 156 -2.96 -5.96 13.92
CA GLU A 156 -3.33 -4.65 14.48
C GLU A 156 -2.71 -3.53 13.64
N LEU A 157 -3.56 -2.76 12.98
CA LEU A 157 -3.19 -1.55 12.27
C LEU A 157 -3.40 -0.34 13.18
N LEU A 158 -2.33 0.43 13.34
CA LEU A 158 -2.31 1.62 14.19
C LEU A 158 -2.41 2.89 13.37
N CYS A 159 -3.22 3.82 13.88
CA CYS A 159 -3.29 5.17 13.35
C CYS A 159 -3.62 6.17 14.43
N TYR A 160 -2.58 6.79 14.98
CA TYR A 160 -2.71 7.65 16.15
C TYR A 160 -3.36 6.87 17.32
N THR A 161 -4.54 7.26 17.78
CA THR A 161 -5.29 6.56 18.83
C THR A 161 -6.18 5.45 18.29
N LEU A 162 -6.38 5.38 16.97
CA LEU A 162 -7.18 4.34 16.34
C LEU A 162 -6.40 3.04 16.24
N LYS A 163 -7.05 1.95 16.64
CA LYS A 163 -6.59 0.58 16.46
C LYS A 163 -7.64 -0.19 15.69
N VAL A 164 -7.22 -0.86 14.62
CA VAL A 164 -8.10 -1.70 13.82
C VAL A 164 -7.47 -3.07 13.68
N GLN A 165 -8.21 -4.11 14.05
CA GLN A 165 -7.77 -5.48 13.86
C GLN A 165 -8.36 -6.03 12.56
N VAL A 166 -7.48 -6.52 11.68
CA VAL A 166 -7.87 -7.03 10.36
C VAL A 166 -7.46 -8.48 10.18
N THR A 167 -8.29 -9.24 9.48
CA THR A 167 -7.99 -10.62 9.03
C THR A 167 -7.42 -10.63 7.62
N ARG A 168 -7.67 -9.59 6.83
CA ARG A 168 -7.10 -9.40 5.49
C ARG A 168 -6.82 -7.94 5.20
N LEU A 169 -5.68 -7.69 4.55
CA LEU A 169 -5.28 -6.40 4.05
C LEU A 169 -4.70 -6.55 2.65
N GLN A 170 -5.15 -5.71 1.72
CA GLN A 170 -4.57 -5.62 0.38
C GLN A 170 -4.31 -4.16 0.02
N MET A 171 -3.10 -3.86 -0.42
CA MET A 171 -2.77 -2.59 -1.06
C MET A 171 -2.58 -2.84 -2.55
N MET A 172 -3.19 -1.98 -3.35
CA MET A 172 -3.31 -2.19 -4.79
C MET A 172 -3.25 -0.87 -5.55
N LEU A 173 -2.75 -0.94 -6.78
CA LEU A 173 -2.56 0.18 -7.68
C LEU A 173 -3.45 0.01 -8.91
N ARG A 174 -4.08 1.09 -9.36
CA ARG A 174 -4.78 1.15 -10.64
C ARG A 174 -4.28 2.35 -11.44
N PRO A 175 -3.90 2.18 -12.72
CA PRO A 175 -3.47 3.32 -13.52
C PRO A 175 -4.64 4.30 -13.67
N GLN A 176 -4.35 5.59 -13.55
CA GLN A 176 -5.31 6.62 -13.93
C GLN A 176 -5.39 6.65 -15.45
N ILE A 177 -6.48 6.12 -16.00
CA ILE A 177 -6.73 6.13 -17.44
C ILE A 177 -7.36 7.49 -17.77
N CYS A 178 -6.51 8.51 -17.97
CA CYS A 178 -6.88 9.77 -18.62
C CYS A 178 -5.94 9.99 -19.82
N ASP A 179 -5.76 8.99 -20.68
CA ASP A 179 -5.15 9.22 -21.98
C ASP A 179 -6.26 9.48 -23.01
N SER A 180 -6.09 10.55 -23.78
CA SER A 180 -6.90 10.88 -24.96
C SER A 180 -7.21 9.68 -25.85
N ALA A 181 -6.28 8.72 -25.95
CA ALA A 181 -6.44 7.48 -26.71
C ALA A 181 -7.53 6.53 -26.15
N PHE A 182 -7.79 6.52 -24.84
CA PHE A 182 -8.83 5.68 -24.23
C PHE A 182 -10.22 6.31 -24.31
N LYS A 183 -10.31 7.65 -24.31
CA LYS A 183 -11.58 8.36 -24.58
C LYS A 183 -12.15 8.04 -25.95
N THR A 184 -11.29 7.68 -26.92
CA THR A 184 -11.74 7.33 -28.28
C THR A 184 -12.31 5.92 -28.41
N ILE A 185 -12.03 5.02 -27.45
CA ILE A 185 -12.36 3.59 -27.55
C ILE A 185 -13.68 3.24 -26.84
N HIS A 186 -14.13 4.03 -25.85
CA HIS A 186 -15.37 3.79 -25.13
C HIS A 186 -16.42 4.86 -25.44
N LEU A 187 -17.38 4.50 -26.30
CA LEU A 187 -18.54 5.31 -26.71
C LEU A 187 -19.65 5.44 -25.64
N MET A 188 -19.39 5.14 -24.37
CA MET A 188 -20.37 5.32 -23.30
C MET A 188 -19.69 5.76 -22.01
N ASP A 189 -19.81 7.06 -21.71
CA ASP A 189 -19.95 7.71 -20.40
C ASP A 189 -19.37 6.98 -19.17
N MET A 190 -18.08 6.66 -19.19
CA MET A 190 -17.31 6.65 -17.95
C MET A 190 -16.64 8.01 -17.85
N ASP A 191 -17.24 8.90 -17.05
CA ASP A 191 -16.60 10.13 -16.60
C ASP A 191 -15.28 9.74 -15.93
N CYS A 192 -14.20 9.79 -16.70
CA CYS A 192 -12.85 9.83 -16.14
C CYS A 192 -12.84 11.08 -15.26
N GLY A 193 -12.89 10.90 -13.93
CA GLY A 193 -13.00 11.95 -12.90
C GLY A 193 -11.88 13.00 -12.87
N CYS A 194 -11.17 13.19 -13.97
CA CYS A 194 -10.33 14.32 -14.29
C CYS A 194 -11.22 15.57 -14.50
N GLN A 195 -11.74 16.15 -13.41
CA GLN A 195 -12.27 17.52 -13.46
C GLN A 195 -11.11 18.46 -13.77
N VAL A 196 -11.12 19.04 -14.98
CA VAL A 196 -10.20 20.09 -15.39
C VAL A 196 -10.58 21.34 -14.59
N ALA A 197 -9.70 21.78 -13.69
CA ALA A 197 -9.88 23.06 -13.01
C ALA A 197 -9.82 24.18 -14.06
N HIS A 198 -10.91 24.94 -14.18
CA HIS A 198 -11.02 26.16 -14.98
C HIS A 198 -10.30 27.33 -14.32
#